data_AF-A0A0U5MPK7-F1
#
_entry.id   AF-A0A0U5MPK7-F1
#
_cell.length_a   1.000
_cell.length_b   1.000
_cell.length_c   1.000
_cell.angle_alpha   90.00
_cell.angle_beta   90.00
_cell.angle_gamma   90.00
#
_symmetry.space_group_name_H-M   'P 1'
#
loop_
_entity.id
_entity.type
_entity.pdbx_description
1 polymer ?
#
loop_
_entity_poly.entity_id
_entity_poly.type
_entity_poly.pdbx_seq_one_letter_code
_entity_poly.pdbx_strand_id
1 'polypeptide(L)'
;MVRVPYKLATAALLLGLLSACVPPPDQPAHFTRMGRFMGLIANCGCSDITPARMLAEYPKALGDRYPADEVTAMKGYIDYSSMERWENQYLICAETCAQRCMVQSVVEPLGGKGTGEAACLVSERDLHLTDGVKYHSGDPGNN
;
A
#
# COMPACT_ATOMS: atom_id res chain seq x y z
N MET A 1 33.79 -16.86 -36.50
CA MET A 1 33.24 -15.48 -36.40
C MET A 1 31.72 -15.57 -36.44
N VAL A 2 31.05 -15.43 -35.29
CA VAL A 2 29.58 -15.51 -35.21
C VAL A 2 29.02 -14.09 -35.44
N ARG A 3 28.37 -13.86 -36.58
CA ARG A 3 27.60 -12.62 -36.81
C ARG A 3 26.27 -12.75 -36.08
N VAL A 4 26.17 -12.14 -34.90
CA VAL A 4 24.89 -11.96 -34.21
C VAL A 4 24.07 -10.94 -35.01
N PRO A 5 22.87 -11.27 -35.50
CA PRO A 5 22.06 -10.33 -36.26
C PRO A 5 21.57 -9.21 -35.33
N TYR A 6 21.93 -7.97 -35.65
CA TYR A 6 21.64 -6.75 -34.89
C TYR A 6 20.17 -6.57 -34.45
N LYS A 7 19.23 -7.24 -35.14
CA LYS A 7 17.79 -7.26 -34.84
C LYS A 7 17.42 -8.05 -33.57
N LEU A 8 18.17 -9.11 -33.25
CA LEU A 8 17.96 -9.90 -32.02
C LEU A 8 18.53 -9.18 -30.79
N ALA A 9 19.63 -8.45 -30.97
CA ALA A 9 20.22 -7.64 -29.92
C ALA A 9 19.33 -6.45 -29.52
N THR A 10 18.64 -5.82 -30.47
CA THR A 10 17.71 -4.72 -30.20
C THR A 10 16.44 -5.17 -29.49
N ALA A 11 15.89 -6.34 -29.84
CA ALA A 11 14.72 -6.90 -29.15
C ALA A 11 15.02 -7.29 -27.69
N ALA A 12 16.18 -7.91 -27.44
CA ALA A 12 16.62 -8.24 -26.07
C ALA A 12 16.92 -7.01 -25.21
N LEU A 13 17.49 -5.96 -25.81
CA LEU A 13 17.74 -4.68 -25.13
C LEU A 13 16.42 -3.96 -24.78
N LEU A 14 15.43 -3.99 -25.67
CA LEU A 14 14.09 -3.43 -25.41
C LEU A 14 13.34 -4.20 -24.32
N LEU A 15 13.43 -5.53 -24.28
CA LEU A 15 12.85 -6.35 -23.21
C LEU A 15 13.52 -6.10 -21.85
N GLY A 16 14.85 -5.91 -21.82
CA GLY A 16 15.58 -5.53 -20.60
C GLY A 16 15.22 -4.13 -20.09
N LEU A 17 15.01 -3.17 -20.99
CA LEU A 17 14.56 -1.82 -20.64
C LEU A 17 13.11 -1.82 -20.13
N LEU A 18 12.22 -2.66 -20.69
CA LEU A 18 10.84 -2.79 -20.24
C LEU A 18 10.73 -3.43 -18.86
N SER A 19 11.63 -4.37 -18.51
CA SER A 19 11.69 -4.94 -17.15
C SER A 19 12.17 -3.96 -16.09
N ALA A 20 12.79 -2.84 -16.47
CA ALA A 20 13.24 -1.81 -15.55
C ALA A 20 12.15 -0.80 -15.17
N CYS A 21 10.95 -0.89 -15.77
CA CYS A 21 9.86 0.07 -15.53
C CYS A 21 8.89 -0.35 -14.41
N VAL A 22 9.02 -1.57 -13.87
CA VAL A 22 8.12 -2.09 -12.82
C VAL A 22 8.95 -2.50 -11.61
N PRO A 23 8.61 -2.06 -10.38
CA PRO A 23 9.29 -2.51 -9.17
C PRO A 23 9.32 -4.04 -9.07
N PRO A 24 10.39 -4.65 -8.54
CA PRO A 24 10.45 -6.08 -8.30
C PRO A 24 9.25 -6.57 -7.48
N PRO A 25 8.66 -7.75 -7.80
CA PRO A 25 7.55 -8.36 -7.06
C PRO A 25 7.77 -8.46 -5.54
N ASP A 26 9.03 -8.66 -5.17
CA ASP A 26 9.51 -8.95 -3.83
C ASP A 26 9.98 -7.71 -3.07
N GLN A 27 9.99 -6.54 -3.72
CA GLN A 27 10.32 -5.28 -3.06
C GLN A 27 9.15 -4.87 -2.13
N PRO A 28 9.37 -4.72 -0.81
CA PRO A 28 8.37 -4.18 0.09
C PRO A 28 7.90 -2.80 -0.37
N ALA A 29 6.62 -2.48 -0.15
CA ALA A 29 6.10 -1.15 -0.43
C ALA A 29 6.89 -0.08 0.33
N HIS A 30 7.09 1.09 -0.28
CA HIS A 30 7.74 2.21 0.39
C HIS A 30 7.03 2.55 1.71
N PHE A 31 7.78 2.93 2.75
CA PHE A 31 7.25 3.05 4.11
C PHE A 31 6.05 4.00 4.21
N THR A 32 6.01 5.05 3.39
CA THR A 32 4.89 6.00 3.32
C THR A 32 3.59 5.34 2.84
N ARG A 33 3.69 4.49 1.82
CA ARG A 33 2.56 3.75 1.25
C ARG A 33 2.10 2.64 2.19
N MET A 34 3.06 1.91 2.76
CA MET A 34 2.77 0.89 3.77
C MET A 34 2.05 1.52 4.97
N GLY A 35 2.54 2.66 5.47
CA GLY A 35 1.89 3.37 6.56
C GLY A 35 0.48 3.85 6.21
N ARG A 36 0.28 4.42 5.02
CA ARG A 36 -1.06 4.79 4.53
C ARG A 36 -2.00 3.58 4.44
N PHE A 37 -1.52 2.47 3.91
CA PHE A 37 -2.29 1.23 3.81
C PHE A 37 -2.74 0.71 5.18
N MET A 38 -1.83 0.69 6.16
CA MET A 38 -2.14 0.26 7.53
C MET A 38 -3.17 1.16 8.21
N GLY A 39 -3.04 2.48 8.09
CA GLY A 39 -4.05 3.38 8.66
C GLY A 39 -5.41 3.26 7.96
N LEU A 40 -5.43 3.06 6.64
CA LEU A 40 -6.65 2.79 5.87
C LEU A 40 -7.34 1.49 6.29
N ILE A 41 -6.60 0.41 6.56
CA ILE A 41 -7.18 -0.84 7.09
C ILE A 41 -8.01 -0.56 8.35
N ALA A 42 -7.48 0.26 9.25
CA ALA A 42 -8.13 0.59 10.52
C ALA A 42 -9.28 1.59 10.35
N ASN A 43 -9.14 2.58 9.47
CA ASN A 43 -10.18 3.58 9.17
C ASN A 43 -11.39 2.94 8.48
N CYS A 44 -11.13 2.08 7.49
CA CYS A 44 -12.14 1.43 6.67
C CYS A 44 -12.76 0.18 7.30
N GLY A 45 -12.24 -0.27 8.45
CA GLY A 45 -12.77 -1.45 9.14
C GLY A 45 -12.58 -2.74 8.34
N CYS A 46 -11.45 -2.90 7.64
CA CYS A 46 -11.15 -4.14 6.90
C CYS A 46 -10.95 -5.35 7.83
N SER A 47 -10.80 -5.10 9.14
CA SER A 47 -10.75 -6.06 10.24
C SER A 47 -11.28 -5.37 11.51
N ASP A 48 -11.18 -6.03 12.67
CA ASP A 48 -11.54 -5.48 13.98
C ASP A 48 -10.38 -4.71 14.67
N ILE A 49 -9.30 -4.42 13.93
CA ILE A 49 -8.19 -3.59 14.41
C ILE A 49 -8.61 -2.11 14.38
N THR A 50 -8.66 -1.47 15.55
CA THR A 50 -8.94 -0.04 15.67
C THR A 50 -7.73 0.82 15.29
N PRO A 51 -7.93 2.11 14.92
CA PRO A 51 -6.83 3.04 14.68
C PRO A 51 -5.82 3.12 15.83
N ALA A 52 -6.31 3.14 17.07
CA ALA A 52 -5.45 3.17 18.26
C ALA A 52 -4.60 1.91 18.41
N ARG A 53 -5.18 0.71 18.18
CA ARG A 53 -4.43 -0.55 18.21
C ARG A 53 -3.43 -0.63 17.08
N MET A 54 -3.81 -0.20 15.87
CA MET A 54 -2.90 -0.12 14.73
C MET A 54 -1.68 0.73 15.08
N LEU A 55 -1.87 1.96 15.57
CA LEU A 55 -0.76 2.85 15.96
C LEU A 55 0.11 2.33 17.11
N ALA A 56 -0.47 1.61 18.06
CA ALA A 56 0.27 1.08 19.20
C ALA A 56 1.13 -0.14 18.82
N GLU A 57 0.67 -0.95 17.87
CA GLU A 57 1.22 -2.28 17.61
C GLU A 57 1.77 -2.46 16.19
N TYR A 58 1.69 -1.46 15.32
CA TYR A 58 2.12 -1.54 13.91
C TYR A 58 3.50 -2.17 13.67
N PRO A 59 4.54 -2.01 14.53
CA PRO A 59 5.84 -2.64 14.25
C PRO A 59 5.76 -4.17 14.20
N LYS A 60 4.79 -4.79 14.90
CA LYS A 60 4.57 -6.25 14.85
C LYS A 60 4.17 -6.73 13.46
N ALA A 61 3.42 -5.92 12.70
CA ALA A 61 2.99 -6.26 11.35
C ALA A 61 4.13 -6.14 10.32
N LEU A 62 5.13 -5.29 10.59
CA LEU A 62 6.23 -5.02 9.67
C LEU A 62 7.30 -6.13 9.71
N GLY A 63 7.56 -6.71 10.88
CA GLY A 63 8.71 -7.60 11.09
C GLY A 63 10.03 -6.88 10.81
N ASP A 64 11.01 -7.60 10.25
CA ASP A 64 12.35 -7.06 9.95
C ASP A 64 12.47 -6.45 8.53
N ARG A 65 11.34 -6.11 7.88
CA ARG A 65 11.32 -5.67 6.48
C ARG A 65 11.78 -4.22 6.27
N TYR A 66 11.73 -3.42 7.32
CA TYR A 66 12.02 -1.99 7.28
C TYR A 66 13.09 -1.65 8.32
N PRO A 67 14.02 -0.72 8.01
CA PRO A 67 14.93 -0.18 9.00
C PRO A 67 14.18 0.65 10.05
N ALA A 68 14.79 0.80 11.23
CA ALA A 68 14.11 1.38 12.40
C ALA A 68 13.66 2.85 12.21
N ASP A 69 14.38 3.62 11.41
CA ASP A 69 14.05 5.00 11.05
C ASP A 69 12.80 5.07 10.16
N GLU A 70 12.69 4.18 9.17
CA GLU A 70 11.50 4.06 8.33
C GLU A 70 10.29 3.57 9.11
N VAL A 71 10.46 2.60 10.02
CA VAL A 71 9.41 2.16 10.95
C VAL A 71 8.91 3.37 11.74
N THR A 72 9.82 4.15 12.32
CA THR A 72 9.46 5.35 13.09
C THR A 72 8.71 6.39 12.24
N ALA A 73 9.17 6.64 11.02
CA ALA A 73 8.53 7.57 10.09
C ALA A 73 7.13 7.10 9.66
N MET A 74 6.92 5.78 9.57
CA MET A 74 5.65 5.17 9.16
C MET A 74 4.49 5.56 10.09
N LYS A 75 4.77 5.77 11.39
CA LYS A 75 3.75 6.18 12.37
C LYS A 75 2.93 7.38 11.91
N GLY A 76 3.56 8.39 11.31
CA GLY A 76 2.86 9.61 10.85
C GLY A 76 1.86 9.33 9.72
N TYR A 77 2.21 8.42 8.82
CA TYR A 77 1.36 8.02 7.69
C TYR A 77 0.20 7.13 8.16
N ILE A 78 0.43 6.26 9.14
CA ILE A 78 -0.63 5.47 9.78
C ILE A 78 -1.63 6.41 10.47
N ASP A 79 -1.14 7.34 11.27
CA ASP A 79 -1.97 8.28 12.03
C ASP A 79 -2.84 9.11 11.08
N TYR A 80 -2.21 9.75 10.10
CA TYR A 80 -2.89 10.58 9.10
C TYR A 80 -3.99 9.81 8.33
N SER A 81 -3.66 8.64 7.80
CA SER A 81 -4.61 7.85 7.00
C SER A 81 -5.69 7.16 7.83
N SER A 82 -5.43 6.90 9.12
CA SER A 82 -6.44 6.37 10.04
C SER A 82 -7.57 7.36 10.31
N MET A 83 -7.35 8.64 9.99
CA MET A 83 -8.29 9.74 10.18
C MET A 83 -8.74 10.39 8.86
N GLU A 84 -8.29 9.88 7.71
CA GLU A 84 -8.60 10.51 6.43
C GLU A 84 -10.09 10.42 6.10
N ARG A 85 -10.65 11.51 5.53
CA ARG A 85 -12.06 11.59 5.12
C ARG A 85 -12.15 12.26 3.76
N TRP A 86 -12.64 11.51 2.78
CA TRP A 86 -12.78 11.96 1.40
C TRP A 86 -14.22 11.84 0.89
N GLU A 87 -14.52 12.45 -0.24
CA GLU A 87 -15.82 12.30 -0.91
C GLU A 87 -15.99 10.88 -1.46
N ASN A 88 -14.91 10.32 -2.03
CA ASN A 88 -14.85 8.94 -2.53
C ASN A 88 -14.42 7.91 -1.47
N GLN A 89 -14.70 8.16 -0.18
CA GLN A 89 -14.26 7.27 0.92
C GLN A 89 -14.74 5.83 0.73
N TYR A 90 -15.94 5.62 0.20
CA TYR A 90 -16.49 4.29 -0.05
C TYR A 90 -15.62 3.47 -1.02
N LEU A 91 -15.07 4.12 -2.05
CA LEU A 91 -14.22 3.48 -3.06
C LEU A 91 -12.86 3.13 -2.46
N ILE A 92 -12.24 4.08 -1.75
CA ILE A 92 -10.98 3.89 -1.04
C ILE A 92 -11.07 2.69 -0.10
N CYS A 93 -12.15 2.61 0.68
CA CYS A 93 -12.35 1.51 1.60
C CYS A 93 -12.61 0.18 0.91
N ALA A 94 -13.44 0.16 -0.15
CA ALA A 94 -13.70 -1.04 -0.91
C ALA A 94 -12.41 -1.63 -1.51
N GLU A 95 -11.57 -0.79 -2.12
CA GLU A 95 -10.32 -1.23 -2.77
C GLU A 95 -9.21 -1.57 -1.77
N THR A 96 -9.14 -0.87 -0.63
CA THR A 96 -8.23 -1.24 0.46
C THR A 96 -8.58 -2.63 0.99
N CYS A 97 -9.85 -2.86 1.33
CA CYS A 97 -10.28 -4.14 1.91
C CYS A 97 -10.30 -5.30 0.90
N ALA A 98 -10.39 -5.00 -0.39
CA ALA A 98 -10.32 -6.00 -1.46
C ALA A 98 -8.91 -6.64 -1.59
N GLN A 99 -7.85 -5.98 -1.12
CA GLN A 99 -6.48 -6.51 -1.12
C GLN A 99 -6.25 -7.52 0.02
N ARG A 100 -7.08 -8.57 0.06
CA ARG A 100 -7.30 -9.45 1.22
C ARG A 100 -6.05 -10.15 1.75
N CYS A 101 -5.14 -10.62 0.88
CA CYS A 101 -3.89 -11.23 1.32
C CYS A 101 -2.92 -10.21 1.97
N MET A 102 -2.91 -8.97 1.49
CA MET A 102 -2.10 -7.88 2.06
C MET A 102 -2.71 -7.41 3.37
N VAL A 103 -4.03 -7.27 3.44
CA VAL A 103 -4.75 -6.98 4.69
C VAL A 103 -4.46 -8.07 5.72
N GLN A 104 -4.52 -9.34 5.34
CA GLN A 104 -4.18 -10.47 6.20
C GLN A 104 -2.77 -10.32 6.79
N SER A 105 -1.78 -9.97 5.95
CA SER A 105 -0.38 -9.79 6.38
C SER A 105 -0.21 -8.73 7.47
N VAL A 106 -1.11 -7.75 7.53
CA VAL A 106 -1.12 -6.69 8.53
C VAL A 106 -1.91 -7.10 9.77
N VAL A 107 -3.11 -7.64 9.62
CA VAL A 107 -4.04 -7.84 10.75
C VAL A 107 -3.73 -9.10 11.54
N GLU A 108 -3.16 -10.13 10.93
CA GLU A 108 -2.84 -11.39 11.59
C GLU A 108 -1.76 -11.24 12.68
N PRO A 109 -0.60 -10.58 12.43
CA PRO A 109 0.39 -10.32 13.49
C PRO A 109 -0.14 -9.44 14.62
N LEU A 110 -1.16 -8.64 14.33
CA LEU A 110 -1.82 -7.79 15.31
C LEU A 110 -2.90 -8.54 16.10
N GLY A 111 -3.25 -9.78 15.73
CA GLY A 111 -4.32 -10.55 16.36
C GLY A 111 -5.71 -10.02 16.04
N GLY A 112 -5.91 -9.52 14.82
CA GLY A 112 -7.21 -9.10 14.30
C GLY A 112 -7.96 -10.23 13.60
N LYS A 113 -9.23 -9.99 13.29
CA LYS A 113 -10.06 -10.87 12.49
C LYS A 113 -9.46 -11.02 11.09
N GLY A 114 -9.06 -12.24 10.76
CA GLY A 114 -8.48 -12.56 9.46
C GLY A 114 -9.46 -12.38 8.30
N THR A 115 -8.90 -12.21 7.10
CA THR A 115 -9.66 -12.10 5.86
C THR A 115 -10.03 -13.48 5.30
N GLY A 116 -9.42 -14.58 5.79
CA GLY A 116 -9.62 -15.93 5.26
C GLY A 116 -8.72 -16.27 4.07
N GLU A 117 -7.78 -15.38 3.73
CA GLU A 117 -6.72 -15.64 2.74
C GLU A 117 -5.37 -15.87 3.43
N ALA A 118 -4.41 -16.47 2.71
CA ALA A 118 -3.03 -16.53 3.19
C ALA A 118 -2.38 -15.14 3.12
N ALA A 119 -1.57 -14.79 4.12
CA ALA A 119 -0.82 -13.55 4.12
C ALA A 119 0.16 -13.49 2.92
N CYS A 120 0.22 -12.34 2.25
CA CYS A 120 1.16 -12.07 1.16
C CYS A 120 2.01 -10.82 1.46
N LEU A 121 3.10 -10.62 0.73
CA LEU A 121 3.90 -9.39 0.86
C LEU A 121 3.09 -8.18 0.39
N VAL A 122 3.09 -7.11 1.17
CA VAL A 122 2.69 -5.78 0.70
C VAL A 122 3.84 -5.20 -0.12
N SER A 123 3.81 -5.41 -1.44
CA SER A 123 4.88 -5.00 -2.35
C SER A 123 4.61 -3.64 -2.98
N GLU A 124 5.67 -2.93 -3.39
CA GLU A 124 5.53 -1.65 -4.10
C GLU A 124 4.75 -1.80 -5.41
N ARG A 125 4.93 -2.94 -6.07
CA ARG A 125 4.29 -3.26 -7.34
C ARG A 125 2.79 -3.52 -7.20
N ASP A 126 2.42 -4.31 -6.19
CA ASP A 126 1.07 -4.85 -6.09
C ASP A 126 0.16 -4.01 -5.18
N LEU A 127 0.74 -3.22 -4.27
CA LEU A 127 -0.03 -2.35 -3.38
C LEU A 127 -0.75 -1.26 -4.18
N HIS A 128 -2.07 -1.32 -4.21
CA HIS A 128 -2.91 -0.30 -4.81
C HIS A 128 -3.52 0.61 -3.74
N LEU A 129 -3.38 1.93 -3.91
CA LEU A 129 -3.97 2.92 -3.01
C LEU A 129 -4.67 3.98 -3.83
N THR A 130 -5.98 4.08 -3.68
CA THR A 130 -6.77 5.11 -4.35
C THR A 130 -6.64 6.45 -3.67
N ASP A 131 -6.52 7.50 -4.47
CA ASP A 131 -6.38 8.87 -4.00
C ASP A 131 -7.71 9.44 -3.53
N GLY A 132 -7.61 10.33 -2.55
CA GLY A 132 -8.73 11.08 -2.01
C GLY A 132 -9.21 12.19 -2.94
N VAL A 133 -10.51 12.22 -3.19
CA VAL A 133 -11.18 13.36 -3.83
C VAL A 133 -11.70 14.29 -2.74
N LYS A 134 -11.24 15.54 -2.78
CA LYS A 134 -11.73 16.60 -1.88
C LYS A 134 -13.17 16.93 -2.23
N TYR A 135 -14.01 17.12 -1.21
CA TYR A 135 -15.31 17.74 -1.39
C TYR A 135 -15.14 19.05 -2.17
N HIS A 136 -15.85 19.18 -3.28
CA HIS A 136 -16.00 20.48 -3.91
C HIS A 136 -16.78 21.38 -2.95
N SER A 137 -16.08 22.27 -2.24
CA SER A 137 -16.70 23.42 -1.59
C SER A 137 -17.15 24.38 -2.68
N GLY A 138 -18.24 24.02 -3.37
CA GLY A 138 -18.92 24.85 -4.34
C GLY A 138 -19.52 26.04 -3.62
N ASP A 139 -18.76 27.13 -3.53
CA ASP A 139 -19.34 28.45 -3.39
C ASP A 139 -18.53 29.42 -4.28
N PRO A 140 -18.89 29.60 -5.55
CA PRO A 140 -18.61 30.86 -6.20
C PRO A 140 -19.59 31.84 -5.56
N GLY A 141 -19.18 32.45 -4.45
CA GLY A 141 -19.97 33.47 -3.78
C GLY A 141 -20.47 34.47 -4.81
N ASN A 142 -21.78 34.45 -5.03
CA ASN A 142 -22.46 35.38 -5.91
C ASN A 142 -23.13 36.40 -5.00
N ASN A 143 -22.44 37.54 -4.81
CA ASN A 143 -22.98 38.88 -4.57
C ASN A 143 -21.84 39.89 -4.49
#